data_AF-A0AAN4ADY3-F1
#
_entry.id   AF-A0AAN4ADY3-F1
#
_cell.length_a   1.000
_cell.length_b   1.000
_cell.length_c   1.000
_cell.angle_alpha   90.00
_cell.angle_beta   90.00
_cell.angle_gamma   90.00
#
_symmetry.space_group_name_H-M   'P 1'
#
loop_
_entity.id
_entity.type
_entity.pdbx_description
1 polymer ?
#
loop_
_entity_poly.entity_id
_entity_poly.type
_entity_poly.pdbx_seq_one_letter_code
_entity_poly.pdbx_strand_id
1 'polypeptide(L)' 'MCEGYVEKPLYLLIAEWMMAENRWVIAREISIHFDIEHSKAVNTLTYILSEVAEISCEVKMIPNKLEGRGCQ' A
#
# COMPACT_ATOMS: atom_id res chain seq x y z
N MET A 1 -3.12 27.85 -21.62
CA MET A 1 -3.89 27.23 -20.52
C MET A 1 -2.93 26.27 -19.85
N CYS A 2 -2.40 26.65 -18.69
CA CYS A 2 -1.54 25.74 -17.92
C CYS A 2 -2.46 24.69 -17.31
N GLU A 3 -2.56 23.55 -17.98
CA GLU A 3 -3.18 22.35 -17.43
C GLU A 3 -2.33 21.98 -16.20
N GLY A 4 -2.85 22.31 -15.02
CA GLY A 4 -2.16 22.07 -13.77
C GLY A 4 -1.92 20.57 -13.65
N TYR A 5 -0.66 20.17 -13.77
CA TYR A 5 -0.21 18.84 -13.33
C TYR A 5 -0.50 18.76 -11.84
N VAL A 6 -1.73 18.38 -11.49
CA VAL A 6 -2.05 17.98 -10.13
C VAL A 6 -1.32 16.65 -9.97
N GLU A 7 -0.12 16.71 -9.39
CA GLU A 7 0.66 15.52 -9.11
C GLU A 7 -0.24 14.51 -8.41
N LYS A 8 -0.37 13.33 -9.00
CA LYS A 8 -1.24 12.29 -8.48
C LYS A 8 -0.80 11.98 -7.05
N PRO A 9 -1.72 11.93 -6.07
CA PRO A 9 -1.35 11.65 -4.70
C PRO A 9 -0.68 10.28 -4.59
N LEU A 10 0.31 10.17 -3.68
CA LEU A 10 1.16 8.99 -3.53
C LEU A 10 0.38 7.68 -3.36
N TYR A 11 -0.75 7.71 -2.65
CA TYR A 11 -1.56 6.51 -2.43
C TYR A 11 -2.17 5.97 -3.73
N LEU A 12 -2.55 6.83 -4.69
CA LEU A 12 -3.05 6.40 -6.00
C LEU A 12 -1.91 5.86 -6.88
N LEU A 13 -0.71 6.43 -6.78
CA LEU A 13 0.46 5.92 -7.49
C LEU A 13 0.87 4.53 -6.99
N ILE A 14 0.81 4.32 -5.67
CA ILE A 14 1.03 3.02 -5.05
C ILE A 14 -0.05 2.03 -5.47
N ALA A 15 -1.32 2.42 -5.48
CA ALA A 15 -2.42 1.55 -5.90
C ALA A 15 -2.30 1.10 -7.37
N GLU A 16 -1.94 2.01 -8.29
CA GLU A 16 -1.68 1.67 -9.69
C GLU A 16 -0.51 0.70 -9.84
N TRP A 17 0.59 0.96 -9.12
CA TRP A 17 1.74 0.07 -9.15
C TRP A 17 1.39 -1.32 -8.60
N MET A 18 0.65 -1.40 -7.49
CA MET A 18 0.18 -2.67 -6.92
C MET A 18 -0.70 -3.45 -7.91
N MET A 19 -1.59 -2.77 -8.65
CA MET A 19 -2.39 -3.41 -9.69
C MET A 19 -1.53 -3.92 -10.85
N ALA A 20 -0.52 -3.15 -11.27
CA ALA A 20 0.39 -3.54 -12.35
C ALA A 20 1.27 -4.76 -11.99
N GLU A 21 1.63 -4.90 -10.72
CA GLU A 21 2.45 -6.00 -10.21
C GLU A 21 1.73 -7.36 -10.29
N ASN A 22 0.39 -7.37 -10.29
CA ASN A 22 -0.46 -8.57 -10.44
C ASN A 22 -0.11 -9.73 -9.48
N ARG A 23 0.32 -9.39 -8.26
CA ARG A 23 0.59 -10.32 -7.15
C ARG A 23 0.36 -9.61 -5.82
N TRP A 24 0.39 -10.40 -4.75
CA TRP A 24 0.41 -9.84 -3.39
C TRP A 24 1.69 -9.03 -3.17
N VAL A 25 1.52 -7.83 -2.61
CA VAL A 25 2.58 -6.87 -2.32
C VAL A 25 2.58 -6.55 -0.83
N ILE A 26 3.77 -6.39 -0.25
CA ILE A 26 3.94 -5.99 1.16
C ILE A 26 4.48 -4.56 1.31
N ALA A 27 4.24 -3.94 2.47
CA ALA A 27 4.70 -2.58 2.80
C ALA A 27 6.21 -2.36 2.60
N ARG A 28 7.02 -3.40 2.78
CA ARG A 28 8.47 -3.35 2.55
C ARG A 28 8.81 -3.10 1.07
N GLU A 29 8.09 -3.73 0.15
CA GLU A 29 8.32 -3.57 -1.28
C GLU A 29 7.94 -2.16 -1.73
N ILE A 30 6.84 -1.62 -1.19
CA ILE A 30 6.42 -0.23 -1.43
C ILE A 30 7.48 0.76 -0.94
N SER A 31 8.01 0.54 0.26
CA SER A 31 9.08 1.37 0.85
C SER A 31 10.32 1.42 -0.03
N ILE A 32 10.74 0.27 -0.59
CA ILE A 32 11.89 0.19 -1.49
C ILE A 32 11.59 0.82 -2.85
N HIS A 33 10.42 0.54 -3.43
CA HIS A 33 10.07 1.01 -4.78
C HIS A 33 9.86 2.52 -4.84
N PHE A 34 9.24 3.10 -3.82
CA PHE A 34 8.92 4.53 -3.75
C PHE A 34 9.94 5.35 -2.94
N ASP A 35 11.01 4.73 -2.44
CA ASP A 35 12.01 5.35 -1.58
C ASP A 35 11.40 6.14 -0.42
N ILE A 36 10.47 5.49 0.29
CA ILE A 36 9.79 6.06 1.47
C ILE A 36 10.08 5.22 2.71
N GLU A 37 9.99 5.85 3.88
CA GLU A 37 10.11 5.14 5.15
C GLU A 37 9.06 4.03 5.27
N HIS A 38 9.44 2.91 5.90
CA HIS A 38 8.56 1.77 6.05
C HIS A 38 7.27 2.11 6.80
N SER A 39 7.35 2.96 7.84
CA SER A 39 6.19 3.48 8.58
C SER A 39 5.23 4.26 7.68
N LYS A 40 5.77 5.06 6.74
CA LYS A 40 4.99 5.80 5.76
C LYS A 40 4.30 4.88 4.75
N ALA A 41 4.98 3.82 4.31
CA ALA A 41 4.39 2.79 3.45
C ALA A 41 3.23 2.06 4.14
N VAL A 42 3.40 1.69 5.43
CA VAL A 42 2.34 1.08 6.24
C VAL A 42 1.14 2.01 6.40
N ASN A 43 1.37 3.28 6.77
CA ASN A 43 0.28 4.26 6.92
C ASN A 43 -0.48 4.46 5.61
N THR A 44 0.24 4.48 4.48
CA THR A 44 -0.38 4.63 3.16
C THR A 44 -1.22 3.40 2.80
N LEU A 45 -0.76 2.19 3.12
CA LEU A 45 -1.58 0.99 2.97
C LEU A 45 -2.82 1.04 3.86
N THR A 46 -2.68 1.37 5.14
CA THR A 46 -3.82 1.53 6.05
C THR A 46 -4.83 2.53 5.51
N TYR A 47 -4.35 3.64 4.92
CA TYR A 47 -5.19 4.62 4.26
C TYR A 47 -5.94 4.04 3.06
N ILE A 48 -5.24 3.37 2.13
CA ILE A 48 -5.86 2.69 0.96
C ILE A 48 -6.92 1.67 1.41
N LEU A 49 -6.63 0.92 2.48
CA LEU A 49 -7.54 -0.09 3.02
C LEU A 49 -8.75 0.50 3.76
N SER A 50 -8.68 1.76 4.21
CA SER A 50 -9.73 2.42 5.01
C SER A 50 -10.89 2.94 4.15
N GLU A 51 -11.34 2.14 3.17
CA GLU A 51 -12.46 2.45 2.27
C GLU A 51 -12.32 3.80 1.54
N VAL A 52 -11.16 4.03 0.90
CA VAL A 52 -11.09 5.09 -0.12
C VAL A 52 -12.01 4.67 -1.27
N ALA A 53 -13.10 5.41 -1.49
CA ALA A 53 -14.17 5.08 -2.44
C ALA A 53 -13.69 4.81 -3.88
N GLU A 54 -12.45 5.18 -4.20
CA GLU A 54 -11.82 5.05 -5.52
C GLU A 54 -11.04 3.74 -5.71
N ILE A 55 -10.72 2.98 -4.64
CA ILE A 55 -9.88 1.78 -4.72
C ILE A 55 -10.61 0.56 -4.14
N SER A 56 -10.83 -0.45 -4.98
CA SER A 56 -11.23 -1.79 -4.53
C SER A 56 -9.99 -2.65 -4.26
N CYS A 57 -9.83 -3.13 -3.03
CA CYS A 57 -8.67 -3.91 -2.62
C CYS A 57 -9.06 -5.17 -1.85
N GLU A 58 -8.32 -6.26 -2.09
CA GLU A 58 -8.40 -7.49 -1.30
C GLU A 58 -7.23 -7.55 -0.32
N VAL A 59 -7.50 -7.96 0.92
CA VAL A 59 -6.47 -8.11 1.96
C VAL A 59 -6.30 -9.58 2.29
N LYS A 60 -5.06 -10.06 2.18
CA LYS A 60 -4.69 -11.40 2.65
C LYS A 60 -3.90 -11.30 3.95
N MET A 61 -4.52 -11.73 5.04
CA MET A 61 -3.80 -11.95 6.30
C MET A 61 -3.07 -13.29 6.22
N ILE A 62 -1.73 -13.24 6.21
CA ILE A 62 -0.90 -14.43 6.30
C ILE A 62 -0.66 -14.68 7.81
N PRO A 63 -1.24 -15.73 8.41
CA PRO A 63 -0.94 -16.05 9.80
C PRO A 63 0.55 -16.35 9.91
N ASN A 64 1.22 -15.69 10.84
CA ASN A 64 2.61 -16.04 11.13
C ASN A 64 2.62 -17.45 11.73
N LYS A 65 3.61 -18.29 11.39
CA LYS A 65 3.86 -19.58 12.06
C LYS A 65 4.46 -19.38 13.46
N LEU A 66 3.96 -18.39 14.20
CA LEU A 66 4.27 -18.17 15.61
C LEU A 66 3.15 -18.80 16.45
N GLU A 67 2.93 -20.11 16.31
CA GLU A 67 2.33 -20.84 17.42
C GLU A 67 3.23 -20.62 18.64
N GLY A 68 2.79 -19.79 19.58
CA GLY A 68 3.46 -19.61 20.88
C GLY A 68 4.40 -18.40 21.05
N ARG A 69 4.46 -17.43 20.12
CA ARG A 69 5.04 -16.10 20.44
C ARG A 69 3.97 -15.04 20.24
N GLY A 70 3.23 -14.81 21.31
CA GLY A 70 2.15 -13.83 21.35
C GLY A 70 2.64 -12.46 20.93
N CYS A 71 2.15 -12.02 19.78
CA CYS A 71 1.76 -10.65 19.54
C CYS A 71 0.51 -10.73 18.67
N GLN A 72 -0.64 -10.42 19.26
CA GLN A 72 -1.82 -9.97 18.54
C GLN A 72 -1.64 -8.49 18.20
#